data_AF-A0A4R4BM85-F1
#
_entry.id   AF-A0A4R4BM85-F1
#
_cell.length_a   1.000
_cell.length_b   1.000
_cell.length_c   1.000
_cell.angle_alpha   90.00
_cell.angle_beta   90.00
_cell.angle_gamma   90.00
#
_symmetry.space_group_name_H-M   'P 1'
#
loop_
_entity.id
_entity.type
_entity.pdbx_description
1 polymer ?
#
loop_
_entity_poly.entity_id
_entity_poly.type
_entity_poly.pdbx_seq_one_letter_code
_entity_poly.pdbx_strand_id
1 'polypeptide(L)' 'MQQRYECENCGHQVTIEASAPVPDCCGQPMKALPLEACREAGPEAARPTKPEEPCEDFRGNHQ' A
#
# COMPACT_ATOMS: atom_id res chain seq x y z
N MET A 1 -18.20 7.79 -3.66
CA MET A 1 -17.42 7.07 -2.62
C MET A 1 -16.84 5.85 -3.31
N GLN A 2 -15.56 5.54 -3.17
CA GLN A 2 -14.93 4.44 -3.92
C GLN A 2 -14.57 3.30 -2.97
N GLN A 3 -14.79 2.06 -3.37
CA GLN A 3 -14.54 0.82 -2.63
C GLN A 3 -13.47 -0.01 -3.35
N ARG A 4 -12.52 -0.57 -2.60
CA ARG A 4 -11.47 -1.43 -3.13
C ARG A 4 -11.87 -2.90 -2.97
N TYR A 5 -11.53 -3.71 -3.95
CA TYR A 5 -11.74 -5.16 -3.95
C TYR A 5 -10.44 -5.87 -4.30
N GLU A 6 -10.22 -7.06 -3.74
CA GLU A 6 -9.10 -7.96 -4.02
C GLU A 6 -9.58 -9.36 -4.40
N CYS A 7 -8.96 -9.95 -5.41
CA CYS A 7 -9.17 -11.34 -5.78
C CYS A 7 -8.23 -12.23 -4.95
N GLU A 8 -8.78 -13.13 -4.15
CA GLU A 8 -8.00 -14.05 -3.30
C GLU A 8 -7.22 -15.10 -4.12
N ASN A 9 -7.60 -15.34 -5.38
CA ASN A 9 -6.96 -16.36 -6.22
C ASN A 9 -5.71 -15.85 -6.96
N CYS A 10 -5.75 -14.60 -7.47
CA CYS A 10 -4.66 -14.03 -8.26
C CYS A 10 -4.01 -12.78 -7.64
N GLY A 11 -4.57 -12.25 -6.55
CA GLY A 11 -4.10 -11.03 -5.89
C GLY A 11 -4.42 -9.73 -6.65
N HIS A 12 -5.25 -9.79 -7.70
CA HIS A 12 -5.61 -8.60 -8.47
C HIS A 12 -6.50 -7.67 -7.64
N GLN A 13 -6.26 -6.36 -7.72
CA GLN A 13 -6.97 -5.36 -6.93
C GLN A 13 -7.62 -4.32 -7.86
N VAL A 14 -8.88 -3.98 -7.58
CA VAL A 14 -9.63 -2.97 -8.34
C VAL A 14 -10.32 -2.00 -7.39
N THR A 15 -10.49 -0.77 -7.86
CA THR A 15 -11.24 0.27 -7.15
C THR A 15 -12.42 0.67 -8.01
N ILE A 16 -13.63 0.55 -7.47
CA ILE A 16 -14.87 0.91 -8.14
C ILE A 16 -15.71 1.82 -7.25
N GLU A 17 -16.70 2.50 -7.81
CA GLU A 17 -17.67 3.26 -7.00
C GLU A 17 -18.37 2.33 -6.01
N ALA A 18 -18.59 2.77 -4.78
CA ALA A 18 -19.23 1.98 -3.72
C ALA A 18 -20.69 1.63 -4.05
N SER A 19 -21.32 2.39 -4.95
CA SER A 19 -22.66 2.10 -5.49
C SER A 19 -22.63 1.10 -6.65
N ALA A 20 -21.45 0.75 -7.16
CA ALA A 20 -21.31 -0.21 -8.25
C ALA A 20 -21.33 -1.66 -7.74
N PRO A 21 -21.77 -2.63 -8.56
CA PRO A 21 -21.81 -4.03 -8.17
C PRO A 21 -20.41 -4.61 -7.93
N VAL A 22 -20.33 -5.61 -7.04
CA VAL A 22 -19.09 -6.32 -6.71
C VAL A 22 -18.51 -6.98 -7.97
N PRO A 23 -17.23 -6.74 -8.30
CA PRO A 23 -16.62 -7.29 -9.50
C PRO A 23 -16.31 -8.78 -9.34
N ASP A 24 -16.37 -9.53 -10.43
CA ASP A 24 -15.95 -10.93 -10.50
C ASP A 24 -14.51 -11.03 -11.01
N CYS A 25 -13.70 -11.88 -10.36
CA CYS A 25 -12.36 -12.19 -10.81
C CYS A 25 -12.05 -13.67 -10.53
N CYS A 26 -11.48 -14.36 -11.52
CA CYS A 26 -11.24 -15.80 -11.47
C CYS A 26 -12.51 -16.67 -11.31
N GLY A 27 -13.69 -16.16 -11.71
CA GLY A 27 -14.97 -16.86 -11.61
C GLY A 27 -15.58 -16.83 -10.21
N GLN A 28 -15.09 -15.93 -9.35
CA GLN A 28 -15.59 -15.71 -8.01
C GLN A 28 -15.72 -14.20 -7.72
N PRO A 29 -16.72 -13.78 -6.92
CA PRO A 29 -16.85 -12.38 -6.52
C PRO A 29 -15.64 -11.96 -5.69
N MET A 30 -15.06 -10.80 -6.03
CA MET A 30 -13.90 -10.26 -5.32
C MET A 30 -14.25 -9.84 -3.89
N LYS A 31 -13.26 -9.92 -3.00
CA LYS A 31 -13.41 -9.58 -1.58
C LYS A 31 -13.26 -8.08 -1.38
N ALA A 32 -14.24 -7.46 -0.74
CA ALA A 32 -14.16 -6.05 -0.37
C ALA A 32 -13.03 -5.83 0.64
N LEU A 33 -12.04 -5.03 0.25
CA LEU A 33 -11.02 -4.57 1.17
C LEU A 33 -11.57 -3.33 1.90
N PRO A 34 -11.54 -3.30 3.24
CA PRO A 34 -11.89 -2.10 3.95
C PRO A 34 -10.94 -0.99 3.50
N LEU A 35 -11.49 0.19 3.22
CA LEU A 35 -10.71 1.42 3.07
C LEU A 35 -10.24 1.85 4.46
N GLU A 36 -9.51 0.99 5.16
CA GLU A 36 -8.72 1.45 6.28
C GLU A 36 -7.74 2.43 5.65
N ALA A 37 -7.99 3.72 5.93
CA ALA A 37 -7.17 4.85 5.57
C ALA A 37 -5.74 4.37 5.49
N CYS A 38 -5.16 4.41 4.28
CA CYS A 38 -3.75 4.16 3.96
C CYS A 38 -2.95 4.23 5.25
N ARG A 39 -2.79 3.07 5.93
CA ARG A 39 -2.39 3.04 7.34
C ARG A 39 -1.14 3.87 7.40
N GLU A 40 -1.21 4.98 8.13
CA GLU A 40 -0.17 6.00 8.19
C GLU A 40 1.16 5.28 8.22
N ALA A 41 1.99 5.57 7.21
CA ALA A 41 3.23 4.88 7.01
C ALA A 41 3.94 4.80 8.37
N GLY A 42 4.21 3.58 8.82
CA GLY A 42 4.74 3.30 10.14
C GLY A 42 6.10 3.98 10.37
N PRO A 43 6.79 3.71 11.48
CA PRO A 43 7.99 4.43 11.91
C PRO A 43 9.18 4.51 10.91
N GLU A 44 9.10 3.84 9.76
CA GLU A 44 10.01 4.04 8.62
C GLU A 44 9.71 5.32 7.80
N ALA A 45 8.46 5.80 7.79
CA ALA A 45 8.08 7.13 7.29
C ALA A 45 8.07 8.19 8.41
N ALA A 46 7.97 7.76 9.67
CA ALA A 46 8.30 8.59 10.82
C ALA A 46 9.78 8.43 11.19
N ARG A 47 10.69 8.45 10.21
CA ARG A 47 12.11 8.66 10.50
C ARG A 47 12.19 10.03 11.17
N PRO A 48 12.48 10.16 12.48
CA PRO A 48 12.90 11.45 12.97
C PRO A 48 14.13 11.77 12.15
N THR A 49 14.10 12.90 11.45
CA THR A 49 15.34 13.58 11.11
C THR A 49 15.95 13.98 12.46
N LYS A 50 16.55 13.02 13.17
CA LYS A 50 17.37 13.31 14.33
C LYS A 50 18.52 14.13 13.76
N PRO A 51 18.70 15.40 14.16
CA PRO A 51 19.69 16.28 13.55
C PRO A 51 21.14 15.93 13.93
N GLU A 52 21.42 14.74 14.46
CA GLU A 52 22.68 14.46 15.15
C GLU A 52 23.40 13.17 14.73
N GLU A 53 23.02 12.55 13.62
CA GLU A 53 23.93 11.63 12.92
C GLU A 53 23.99 12.04 11.45
N PRO A 54 25.07 12.69 10.97
CA PRO A 54 25.31 12.72 9.54
C PRO A 54 25.32 11.26 9.08
N CYS A 55 24.49 10.95 8.08
CA CYS A 55 24.59 9.67 7.40
C CYS A 55 26.04 9.55 6.92
N GLU A 56 26.83 8.67 7.56
CA GLU A 56 28.14 8.32 7.04
C GLU A 56 27.91 7.60 5.72
N ASP A 57 27.86 8.40 4.66
CA ASP A 57 27.96 7.95 3.29
C ASP A 57 29.38 7.41 3.09
N PHE A 58 29.63 6.19 3.56
CA PHE A 58 30.81 5.40 3.18
C PHE A 58 30.63 4.85 1.76
N ARG A 59 30.20 5.71 0.81
CA ARG A 59 30.20 5.41 -0.62
C ARG A 59 30.97 6.49 -1.38
N GLY A 60 32.30 6.48 -1.21
CA GLY A 60 33.18 7.08 -2.20
C GLY A 60 34.65 7.23 -1.86
N ASN A 61 35.40 6.13 -1.68
CA ASN A 61 36.60 5.87 -2.50
C ASN A 61 37.28 4.54 -2.11
N HIS A 62 37.19 3.57 -2.99
CA HIS A 62 38.22 2.55 -3.17
C HIS A 62 39.30 3.17 -4.05
N GLN A 63 40.30 3.85 -3.47
CA GLN A 63 41.66 4.09 -4.01
C GLN A 63 42.63 4.43 -2.88
#